data_AF-A0A431INL7-F1
#
_entry.id   AF-A0A431INL7-F1
#
_cell.length_a   1.000
_cell.length_b   1.000
_cell.length_c   1.000
_cell.angle_alpha   90.00
_cell.angle_beta   90.00
_cell.angle_gamma   90.00
#
_symmetry.space_group_name_H-M   'P 1'
#
loop_
_entity.id
_entity.type
_entity.pdbx_description
1 polymer ?
#
loop_
_entity_poly.entity_id
_entity_poly.type
_entity_poly.pdbx_seq_one_letter_code
_entity_poly.pdbx_strand_id
1 'polypeptide(L)'
;MGEAPTGPDDGPALRYGDAQRALQDRFDTRRLADRLAETATDDVTGYRSFIESLDTFFLATVDEHGQPQCSHKAGDPGVVRVIDAHTLAFPSYDGNGMFLSLGNLAANPAVGMLFIDFEGGTRLRVNGIASVDLDDPLTAEFPGAQAIVRVRVTAAFPNCRRYVHPRRRVERSPFVPTGQDDPPVPDWKLIPWFDGHLAADDPALDPQHPSAPATPEF
;
A
#
# COMPACT_ATOMS: atom_id res chain seq x y z
N MET A 1 -27.09 2.09 -6.26
CA MET A 1 -27.32 1.12 -5.17
C MET A 1 -26.86 -0.23 -5.70
N GLY A 2 -25.57 -0.51 -5.62
CA GLY A 2 -25.02 -1.81 -6.01
C GLY A 2 -25.14 -2.75 -4.82
N GLU A 3 -25.74 -3.92 -5.02
CA GLU A 3 -25.79 -4.96 -4.00
C GLU A 3 -24.37 -5.30 -3.55
N ALA A 4 -24.17 -5.36 -2.22
CA ALA A 4 -22.94 -5.87 -1.65
C ALA A 4 -22.74 -7.32 -2.11
N PRO A 5 -21.51 -7.74 -2.50
CA PRO A 5 -21.28 -9.10 -2.95
C PRO A 5 -21.64 -10.10 -1.83
N THR A 6 -22.53 -11.03 -2.17
CA THR A 6 -23.07 -12.07 -1.30
C THR A 6 -22.08 -13.23 -1.19
N GLY A 7 -21.55 -13.46 0.01
CA GLY A 7 -20.82 -14.69 0.39
C GLY A 7 -19.47 -14.93 -0.30
N PRO A 8 -18.67 -15.89 0.19
CA PRO A 8 -17.47 -16.33 -0.51
C PRO A 8 -17.89 -17.01 -1.81
N ASP A 9 -17.46 -16.45 -2.92
CA ASP A 9 -17.68 -16.99 -4.26
C ASP A 9 -16.66 -18.12 -4.48
N ASP A 10 -17.13 -19.38 -4.61
CA ASP A 10 -16.33 -20.61 -4.75
C ASP A 10 -15.42 -20.65 -6.01
N GLY A 11 -15.42 -19.59 -6.84
CA GLY A 11 -14.50 -19.46 -7.96
C GLY A 11 -13.10 -18.98 -7.56
N PRO A 12 -12.11 -19.07 -8.48
CA PRO A 12 -10.73 -18.72 -8.18
C PRO A 12 -10.60 -17.26 -7.71
N ALA A 13 -9.69 -17.05 -6.76
CA ALA A 13 -9.35 -15.74 -6.21
C ALA A 13 -8.96 -14.73 -7.30
N LEU A 14 -8.30 -15.19 -8.36
CA LEU A 14 -7.98 -14.38 -9.54
C LEU A 14 -8.91 -14.70 -10.71
N ARG A 15 -9.56 -13.66 -11.25
CA ARG A 15 -10.51 -13.78 -12.36
C ARG A 15 -10.08 -12.94 -13.55
N TYR A 16 -10.45 -13.41 -14.74
CA TYR A 16 -10.18 -12.73 -16.02
C TYR A 16 -11.49 -12.40 -16.71
N GLY A 17 -11.68 -11.14 -17.09
CA GLY A 17 -12.81 -10.70 -17.91
C GLY A 17 -12.59 -10.92 -19.40
N ASP A 18 -13.60 -10.59 -20.20
CA ASP A 18 -13.62 -10.87 -21.65
C ASP A 18 -12.44 -10.24 -22.39
N ALA A 19 -12.06 -9.00 -22.04
CA ALA A 19 -10.92 -8.32 -22.64
C ALA A 19 -9.59 -9.05 -22.38
N GLN A 20 -9.38 -9.55 -21.15
CA GLN A 20 -8.22 -10.35 -20.81
C GLN A 20 -8.25 -11.69 -21.56
N ARG A 21 -9.41 -12.36 -21.63
CA ARG A 21 -9.56 -13.62 -22.36
C ARG A 21 -9.28 -13.48 -23.85
N ALA A 22 -9.77 -12.42 -24.48
CA ALA A 22 -9.48 -12.13 -25.89
C ALA A 22 -7.97 -12.00 -26.16
N LEU A 23 -7.23 -11.30 -25.28
CA LEU A 23 -5.77 -11.20 -25.39
C LEU A 23 -5.07 -12.54 -25.12
N GLN A 24 -5.52 -13.30 -24.13
CA GLN A 24 -4.96 -14.60 -23.81
C GLN A 24 -5.13 -15.58 -24.98
N ASP A 25 -6.30 -15.62 -25.61
CA ASP A 25 -6.57 -16.44 -26.80
C ASP A 25 -5.74 -15.97 -28.00
N ARG A 26 -5.63 -14.64 -28.20
CA ARG A 26 -4.82 -14.05 -29.28
C ARG A 26 -3.33 -14.45 -29.23
N PHE A 27 -2.80 -14.70 -28.02
CA PHE A 27 -1.41 -15.08 -27.79
C PHE A 27 -1.23 -16.55 -27.35
N ASP A 28 -2.27 -17.40 -27.43
CA ASP A 28 -2.28 -18.80 -26.93
C ASP A 28 -1.73 -18.96 -25.50
N THR A 29 -2.14 -18.06 -24.60
CA THR A 29 -1.71 -18.06 -23.19
C THR A 29 -2.82 -18.38 -22.20
N ARG A 30 -4.04 -18.68 -22.66
CA ARG A 30 -5.18 -18.98 -21.79
C ARG A 30 -4.91 -20.11 -20.81
N ARG A 31 -4.35 -21.22 -21.31
CA ARG A 31 -3.98 -22.40 -20.50
C ARG A 31 -2.96 -22.06 -19.40
N LEU A 32 -2.01 -21.18 -19.72
CA LEU A 32 -1.02 -20.70 -18.75
C LEU A 32 -1.66 -19.77 -17.71
N ALA A 33 -2.52 -18.87 -18.15
CA ALA A 33 -3.25 -17.95 -17.28
C ALA A 33 -4.13 -18.72 -16.28
N ASP A 34 -4.87 -19.73 -16.74
CA ASP A 34 -5.70 -20.58 -15.89
C ASP A 34 -4.85 -21.30 -14.83
N ARG A 35 -3.70 -21.87 -15.22
CA ARG A 35 -2.81 -22.54 -14.26
C ARG A 35 -2.16 -21.58 -13.25
N LEU A 36 -1.93 -20.32 -13.63
CA LEU A 36 -1.44 -19.29 -12.72
C LEU A 36 -2.54 -18.81 -11.76
N ALA A 37 -3.78 -18.69 -12.23
CA ALA A 37 -4.92 -18.29 -11.40
C ALA A 37 -5.20 -19.32 -10.27
N GLU A 38 -4.93 -20.60 -10.52
CA GLU A 38 -5.02 -21.66 -9.51
C GLU A 38 -4.00 -21.54 -8.37
N THR A 39 -2.94 -20.74 -8.54
CA THR A 39 -1.97 -20.43 -7.48
C THR A 39 -2.37 -19.24 -6.62
N ALA A 40 -3.40 -18.48 -7.03
CA ALA A 40 -3.91 -17.38 -6.25
C ALA A 40 -4.72 -17.93 -5.07
N THR A 41 -4.52 -17.32 -3.90
CA THR A 41 -5.18 -17.71 -2.64
C THR A 41 -5.63 -16.45 -1.91
N ASP A 42 -6.66 -16.53 -1.08
CA ASP A 42 -6.98 -15.47 -0.13
C ASP A 42 -6.33 -15.67 1.26
N ASP A 43 -5.69 -16.83 1.48
CA ASP A 43 -4.89 -17.14 2.68
C ASP A 43 -3.43 -16.65 2.51
N VAL A 44 -3.04 -15.67 3.32
CA VAL A 44 -1.70 -15.06 3.34
C VAL A 44 -0.78 -15.61 4.43
N THR A 45 -1.18 -16.66 5.16
CA THR A 45 -0.37 -17.27 6.23
C THR A 45 1.02 -17.66 5.72
N GLY A 46 1.10 -18.25 4.52
CA GLY A 46 2.36 -18.64 3.88
C GLY A 46 3.24 -17.48 3.42
N TYR A 47 2.71 -16.25 3.38
CA TYR A 47 3.42 -15.04 2.94
C TYR A 47 3.80 -14.11 4.10
N ARG A 48 3.39 -14.42 5.33
CA ARG A 48 3.62 -13.58 6.52
C ARG A 48 5.05 -13.09 6.65
N SER A 49 6.02 -14.00 6.72
CA SER A 49 7.43 -13.64 6.91
C SER A 49 7.96 -12.75 5.79
N PHE A 50 7.47 -12.92 4.56
CA PHE A 50 7.86 -12.07 3.44
C PHE A 50 7.24 -10.67 3.58
N ILE A 51 5.92 -10.58 3.75
CA ILE A 51 5.19 -9.30 3.88
C ILE A 51 5.76 -8.48 5.05
N GLU A 52 5.93 -9.09 6.21
CA GLU A 52 6.39 -8.42 7.43
C GLU A 52 7.90 -8.12 7.43
N SER A 53 8.68 -8.69 6.51
CA SER A 53 10.10 -8.34 6.36
C SER A 53 10.33 -7.02 5.62
N LEU A 54 9.32 -6.53 4.89
CA LEU A 54 9.45 -5.37 4.03
C LEU A 54 9.15 -4.06 4.78
N ASP A 55 9.88 -3.02 4.39
CA ASP A 55 9.72 -1.63 4.86
C ASP A 55 8.97 -0.75 3.85
N THR A 56 8.61 -1.30 2.69
CA THR A 56 7.92 -0.59 1.61
C THR A 56 6.97 -1.49 0.82
N PHE A 57 5.92 -0.90 0.29
CA PHE A 57 5.01 -1.51 -0.67
C PHE A 57 4.37 -0.43 -1.57
N PHE A 58 3.78 -0.85 -2.68
CA PHE A 58 3.00 0.03 -3.55
C PHE A 58 1.51 -0.24 -3.37
N LEU A 59 0.73 0.83 -3.28
CA LEU A 59 -0.70 0.81 -3.05
C LEU A 59 -1.41 1.40 -4.28
N ALA A 60 -2.27 0.59 -4.91
CA ALA A 60 -3.16 1.01 -5.97
C ALA A 60 -4.58 1.18 -5.40
N THR A 61 -5.16 2.36 -5.60
CA THR A 61 -6.55 2.69 -5.24
C THR A 61 -7.24 3.32 -6.44
N VAL A 62 -8.56 3.41 -6.40
CA VAL A 62 -9.35 4.04 -7.46
C VAL A 62 -10.37 4.96 -6.79
N ASP A 63 -10.50 6.19 -7.28
CA ASP A 63 -11.51 7.11 -6.76
C ASP A 63 -12.94 6.76 -7.24
N GLU A 64 -13.92 7.52 -6.79
CA GLU A 64 -15.33 7.35 -7.17
C GLU A 64 -15.62 7.61 -8.66
N HIS A 65 -14.68 8.24 -9.38
CA HIS A 65 -14.77 8.52 -10.81
C HIS A 65 -14.01 7.50 -11.67
N GLY A 66 -13.41 6.47 -11.05
CA GLY A 66 -12.63 5.46 -11.75
C GLY A 66 -11.20 5.88 -12.05
N GLN A 67 -10.70 6.99 -11.49
CA GLN A 67 -9.31 7.42 -11.70
C GLN A 67 -8.37 6.59 -10.82
N PRO A 68 -7.37 5.92 -11.42
CA PRO A 68 -6.42 5.13 -10.66
C PRO A 68 -5.38 6.02 -9.99
N GLN A 69 -5.03 5.65 -8.76
CA GLN A 69 -3.90 6.23 -8.03
C GLN A 69 -2.94 5.12 -7.63
N CYS A 70 -1.64 5.40 -7.73
CA CYS A 70 -0.58 4.50 -7.27
C CYS A 70 0.37 5.26 -6.35
N SER A 71 0.47 4.80 -5.10
CA SER A 71 1.31 5.43 -4.09
C SER A 71 2.40 4.48 -3.61
N HIS A 72 3.61 4.98 -3.45
CA HIS A 72 4.63 4.35 -2.63
C HIS A 72 4.28 4.57 -1.16
N LYS A 73 4.26 3.49 -0.37
CA LYS A 73 4.02 3.51 1.08
C LYS A 73 5.22 2.86 1.76
N ALA A 74 5.70 3.46 2.84
CA ALA A 74 6.87 3.00 3.54
C ALA A 74 6.78 3.25 5.04
N GLY A 75 7.56 2.49 5.80
CA GLY A 75 7.67 2.56 7.24
C GLY A 75 8.89 1.78 7.72
N ASP A 76 8.86 1.28 8.95
CA ASP A 76 9.81 0.26 9.39
C ASP A 76 9.49 -1.11 8.78
N PRO A 77 10.45 -2.05 8.73
CA PRO A 77 10.14 -3.45 8.43
C PRO A 77 8.94 -3.93 9.26
N GLY A 78 7.93 -4.46 8.59
CA GLY A 78 6.63 -4.77 9.21
C GLY A 78 5.63 -3.62 9.11
N VAL A 79 5.85 -2.67 8.20
CA VAL A 79 4.89 -1.61 7.86
C VAL A 79 3.54 -2.19 7.43
N VAL A 80 3.55 -3.38 6.83
CA VAL A 80 2.34 -4.20 6.67
C VAL A 80 2.44 -5.40 7.59
N ARG A 81 1.43 -5.60 8.44
CA ARG A 81 1.29 -6.76 9.32
C ARG A 81 0.23 -7.70 8.81
N VAL A 82 0.46 -9.00 8.96
CA VAL A 82 -0.57 -10.01 8.73
C VAL A 82 -1.33 -10.21 10.04
N ILE A 83 -2.60 -9.81 10.10
CA ILE A 83 -3.40 -9.89 11.33
C ILE A 83 -3.91 -11.31 11.54
N ASP A 84 -4.38 -11.94 10.47
CA ASP A 84 -4.85 -13.32 10.45
C ASP A 84 -4.65 -13.91 9.04
N ALA A 85 -5.20 -15.08 8.77
CA ALA A 85 -5.04 -15.76 7.48
C ALA A 85 -5.53 -14.92 6.29
N HIS A 86 -6.49 -13.99 6.47
CA HIS A 86 -7.15 -13.27 5.40
C HIS A 86 -7.09 -11.74 5.54
N THR A 87 -6.39 -11.23 6.56
CA THR A 87 -6.39 -9.80 6.88
C THR A 87 -4.97 -9.26 6.99
N LEU A 88 -4.70 -8.19 6.23
CA LEU A 88 -3.52 -7.35 6.39
C LEU A 88 -3.90 -6.04 7.09
N ALA A 89 -2.94 -5.40 7.76
CA ALA A 89 -3.09 -4.03 8.26
C ALA A 89 -1.82 -3.22 8.03
N PHE A 90 -1.98 -1.92 7.75
CA PHE A 90 -0.87 -0.98 7.63
C PHE A 90 -1.26 0.42 8.13
N PRO A 91 -0.29 1.22 8.61
CA PRO A 91 -0.56 2.56 9.11
C PRO A 91 -0.68 3.59 7.98
N SER A 92 -1.49 4.61 8.21
CA SER A 92 -1.41 5.89 7.51
C SER A 92 -0.67 6.88 8.39
N TYR A 93 0.47 7.37 7.92
CA TYR A 93 1.20 8.46 8.56
C TYR A 93 0.76 9.82 8.01
N ASP A 94 1.19 10.89 8.69
CA ASP A 94 1.06 12.24 8.15
C ASP A 94 1.72 12.35 6.77
N GLY A 95 1.12 13.15 5.90
CA GLY A 95 1.49 13.24 4.50
C GLY A 95 1.34 14.65 3.93
N ASN A 96 1.00 14.72 2.64
CA ASN A 96 0.85 16.00 1.92
C ASN A 96 -0.56 16.61 2.00
N GLY A 97 -1.42 16.08 2.88
CA GLY A 97 -2.80 16.56 3.07
C GLY A 97 -3.79 16.26 1.93
N MET A 98 -3.38 15.59 0.85
CA MET A 98 -4.30 15.31 -0.26
C MET A 98 -5.27 14.15 0.03
N PHE A 99 -4.93 13.28 0.98
CA PHE A 99 -5.72 12.11 1.39
C PHE A 99 -6.17 11.18 0.25
N LEU A 100 -5.52 11.20 -0.91
CA LEU A 100 -5.94 10.42 -2.09
C LEU A 100 -6.12 8.94 -1.76
N SER A 101 -5.20 8.31 -1.02
CA SER A 101 -5.36 6.90 -0.65
C SER A 101 -6.58 6.66 0.26
N LEU A 102 -6.69 7.39 1.38
CA LEU A 102 -7.72 7.13 2.39
C LEU A 102 -9.11 7.53 1.89
N GLY A 103 -9.22 8.68 1.22
CA GLY A 103 -10.45 9.15 0.59
C GLY A 103 -10.94 8.20 -0.50
N ASN A 104 -10.03 7.72 -1.36
CA ASN A 104 -10.38 6.72 -2.35
C ASN A 104 -10.90 5.44 -1.70
N LEU A 105 -10.23 4.93 -0.66
CA LEU A 105 -10.65 3.69 0.02
C LEU A 105 -12.00 3.84 0.74
N ALA A 106 -12.32 5.04 1.24
CA ALA A 106 -13.62 5.33 1.83
C ALA A 106 -14.76 5.31 0.79
N ALA A 107 -14.50 5.77 -0.43
CA ALA A 107 -15.48 5.79 -1.52
C ALA A 107 -15.55 4.47 -2.31
N ASN A 108 -14.40 3.80 -2.48
CA ASN A 108 -14.23 2.56 -3.20
C ASN A 108 -13.18 1.69 -2.47
N PRO A 109 -13.60 0.63 -1.78
CA PRO A 109 -12.70 -0.14 -0.92
C PRO A 109 -11.77 -1.08 -1.70
N ALA A 110 -11.89 -1.18 -3.02
CA ALA A 110 -11.02 -2.04 -3.82
C ALA A 110 -9.57 -1.54 -3.80
N VAL A 111 -8.66 -2.43 -3.44
CA VAL A 111 -7.24 -2.11 -3.32
C VAL A 111 -6.37 -3.16 -4.01
N GLY A 112 -5.32 -2.69 -4.67
CA GLY A 112 -4.20 -3.51 -5.12
C GLY A 112 -2.95 -3.16 -4.33
N MET A 113 -2.16 -4.15 -3.96
CA MET A 113 -0.90 -4.01 -3.24
C MET A 113 0.19 -4.78 -3.98
N LEU A 114 1.38 -4.18 -4.07
CA LEU A 114 2.55 -4.80 -4.67
C LEU A 114 3.73 -4.72 -3.70
N PHE A 115 4.20 -5.89 -3.30
CA PHE A 115 5.35 -6.11 -2.45
C PHE A 115 6.54 -6.55 -3.30
N ILE A 116 7.69 -5.92 -3.11
CA ILE A 116 8.92 -6.27 -3.82
C ILE A 116 10.07 -6.25 -2.84
N ASP A 117 10.73 -7.40 -2.69
CA ASP A 117 12.08 -7.46 -2.14
C ASP A 117 13.05 -7.17 -3.29
N PHE A 118 13.64 -5.98 -3.28
CA PHE A 118 14.60 -5.56 -4.30
C PHE A 118 15.98 -6.21 -4.13
N GLU A 119 16.29 -6.84 -2.99
CA GLU A 119 17.57 -7.53 -2.78
C GLU A 119 17.50 -8.99 -3.27
N GLY A 120 16.46 -9.73 -2.86
CA GLY A 120 16.22 -11.12 -3.28
C GLY A 120 15.43 -11.26 -4.59
N GLY A 121 14.77 -10.20 -5.06
CA GLY A 121 14.00 -10.16 -6.30
C GLY A 121 12.61 -10.79 -6.21
N THR A 122 12.18 -11.20 -5.01
CA THR A 122 10.85 -11.79 -4.77
C THR A 122 9.78 -10.70 -4.84
N ARG A 123 8.62 -11.02 -5.43
CA ARG A 123 7.48 -10.11 -5.46
C ARG A 123 6.16 -10.84 -5.25
N LEU A 124 5.26 -10.17 -4.53
CA LEU A 124 3.90 -10.64 -4.23
C LEU A 124 2.91 -9.56 -4.62
N ARG A 125 1.83 -9.95 -5.29
CA ARG A 125 0.67 -9.09 -5.48
C ARG A 125 -0.44 -9.53 -4.55
N VAL A 126 -1.13 -8.55 -3.97
CA VAL A 126 -2.31 -8.77 -3.14
C VAL A 126 -3.41 -7.85 -3.64
N ASN A 127 -4.60 -8.38 -3.85
CA ASN A 127 -5.82 -7.62 -4.04
C ASN A 127 -6.70 -7.83 -2.80
N GLY A 128 -7.50 -6.82 -2.48
CA GLY A 128 -8.41 -6.94 -1.36
C GLY A 128 -9.47 -5.84 -1.32
N ILE A 129 -10.22 -5.88 -0.22
CA ILE A 129 -11.22 -4.89 0.15
C ILE A 129 -10.72 -4.23 1.44
N ALA A 130 -10.47 -2.93 1.38
CA ALA A 130 -9.92 -2.18 2.49
C ALA A 130 -10.99 -1.44 3.31
N SER A 131 -10.67 -1.18 4.57
CA SER A 131 -11.39 -0.26 5.44
C SER A 131 -10.39 0.65 6.15
N VAL A 132 -10.77 1.91 6.35
CA VAL A 132 -9.97 2.89 7.10
C VAL A 132 -10.60 3.06 8.48
N ASP A 133 -9.79 2.94 9.53
CA ASP A 133 -10.20 3.14 10.91
C ASP A 133 -9.24 4.13 11.59
N LEU A 134 -9.80 5.24 12.09
CA LEU A 134 -9.04 6.30 12.75
C LEU A 134 -8.74 5.97 14.22
N ASP A 135 -9.51 5.07 14.83
CA ASP A 135 -9.47 4.71 16.24
C ASP A 135 -9.02 3.26 16.46
N ASP A 136 -8.42 2.63 15.44
CA ASP A 136 -8.00 1.24 15.49
C ASP A 136 -6.96 1.02 16.61
N PRO A 137 -7.09 -0.02 17.44
CA PRO A 137 -6.12 -0.32 18.50
C PRO A 137 -4.68 -0.49 18.00
N LEU A 138 -4.48 -0.94 16.76
CA LEU A 138 -3.14 -1.08 16.16
C LEU A 138 -2.43 0.26 15.99
N THR A 139 -3.13 1.39 16.01
CA THR A 139 -2.52 2.74 15.97
C THR A 139 -1.48 2.91 17.08
N ALA A 140 -1.73 2.34 18.27
CA ALA A 140 -0.78 2.38 19.38
C ALA A 140 0.52 1.60 19.11
N GLU A 141 0.52 0.69 18.15
CA GLU A 141 1.67 -0.14 17.78
C GLU A 141 2.45 0.42 16.58
N PHE A 142 1.96 1.49 15.95
CA PHE A 142 2.61 2.20 14.85
C PHE A 142 2.83 3.66 15.25
N PRO A 143 4.03 4.03 15.73
CA PRO A 143 4.32 5.42 16.09
C PRO A 143 3.96 6.40 14.97
N GLY A 144 3.32 7.52 15.31
CA GLY A 144 2.92 8.54 14.34
C GLY A 144 1.80 8.17 13.37
N ALA A 145 1.18 6.98 13.49
CA ALA A 145 0.02 6.63 12.68
C ALA A 145 -1.19 7.51 13.04
N GLN A 146 -1.84 8.07 12.02
CA GLN A 146 -3.10 8.82 12.12
C GLN A 146 -4.34 7.93 11.91
N ALA A 147 -4.15 6.77 11.28
CA ALA A 147 -5.18 5.78 11.00
C ALA A 147 -4.56 4.43 10.70
N ILE A 148 -5.37 3.37 10.76
CA ILE A 148 -5.02 2.04 10.27
C ILE A 148 -5.91 1.70 9.09
N VAL A 149 -5.28 1.16 8.04
CA VAL A 149 -5.99 0.56 6.92
C VAL A 149 -5.92 -0.95 7.08
N ARG A 150 -7.08 -1.59 7.22
CA ARG A 150 -7.20 -3.05 7.18
C ARG A 150 -7.59 -3.48 5.77
N VAL A 151 -7.00 -4.55 5.28
CA VAL A 151 -7.29 -5.12 3.96
C VAL A 151 -7.70 -6.57 4.13
N ARG A 152 -8.97 -6.86 3.87
CA ARG A 152 -9.43 -8.23 3.68
C ARG A 152 -8.95 -8.72 2.32
N VAL A 153 -8.05 -9.66 2.33
CA VAL A 153 -7.44 -10.24 1.13
C VAL A 153 -8.51 -10.99 0.34
N THR A 154 -8.53 -10.75 -0.97
CA THR A 154 -9.36 -11.52 -1.92
C THR A 154 -8.52 -12.32 -2.89
N ALA A 155 -7.26 -11.94 -3.09
CA ALA A 155 -6.29 -12.71 -3.88
C ALA A 155 -4.86 -12.29 -3.55
N ALA A 156 -4.00 -13.25 -3.27
CA ALA A 156 -2.56 -13.13 -3.14
C ALA A 156 -1.92 -14.12 -4.11
N PHE A 157 -0.97 -13.63 -4.92
CA PHE A 157 -0.32 -14.46 -5.92
C PHE A 157 1.13 -14.01 -6.17
N PRO A 158 2.11 -14.91 -6.09
CA PRO A 158 3.51 -14.58 -6.34
C PRO A 158 3.74 -14.38 -7.83
N ASN A 159 4.74 -13.57 -8.18
CA ASN A 159 5.22 -13.49 -9.56
C ASN A 159 6.70 -13.83 -9.61
N CYS A 160 7.16 -14.38 -10.75
CA CYS A 160 8.56 -14.71 -10.93
C CYS A 160 9.45 -13.47 -10.84
N ARG A 161 10.71 -13.59 -10.41
CA ARG A 161 11.65 -12.46 -10.28
C ARG A 161 12.06 -11.77 -11.60
N ARG A 162 11.57 -12.25 -12.74
CA ARG A 162 11.93 -11.73 -14.07
C ARG A 162 11.67 -10.21 -14.11
N TYR A 163 12.68 -9.45 -14.51
CA TYR A 163 12.68 -7.97 -14.59
C TYR A 163 12.65 -7.20 -13.25
N VAL A 164 12.83 -7.85 -12.10
CA VAL A 164 13.18 -7.10 -10.87
C VAL A 164 14.66 -6.75 -10.93
N HIS A 165 14.96 -5.46 -11.01
CA HIS A 165 16.34 -4.97 -10.92
C HIS A 165 16.78 -5.00 -9.46
N PRO A 166 17.90 -5.67 -9.13
CA PRO A 166 18.42 -5.66 -7.77
C PRO A 166 18.72 -4.24 -7.30
N ARG A 167 18.32 -3.92 -6.07
CA ARG A 167 18.66 -2.65 -5.40
C ARG A 167 19.14 -2.97 -4.01
N ARG A 168 20.07 -2.17 -3.50
CA ARG A 168 20.53 -2.24 -2.11
C ARG A 168 19.95 -1.05 -1.35
N ARG A 169 19.43 -1.29 -0.14
CA ARG A 169 19.06 -0.18 0.74
C ARG A 169 20.31 0.58 1.16
N VAL A 170 20.33 1.90 0.92
CA VAL A 170 21.45 2.77 1.30
C VAL A 170 21.29 3.19 2.76
N GLU A 171 20.12 3.74 3.09
CA GLU A 171 19.77 4.18 4.43
C GLU A 171 18.26 4.10 4.65
N ARG A 172 17.85 4.28 5.91
CA ARG A 172 16.45 4.42 6.29
C ARG A 172 16.02 5.88 6.09
N SER A 173 14.80 6.11 5.60
CA SER A 173 14.26 7.46 5.51
C SER A 173 14.14 8.10 6.89
N PRO A 174 14.61 9.35 7.08
CA PRO A 174 14.49 10.05 8.35
C PRO A 174 13.05 10.41 8.70
N PHE A 175 12.13 10.34 7.72
CA PHE A 175 10.71 10.67 7.90
C PHE A 175 9.88 9.51 8.47
N VAL A 176 10.46 8.32 8.63
CA VAL A 176 9.72 7.18 9.23
C VAL A 176 9.62 7.40 10.73
N PRO A 177 8.42 7.51 11.31
CA PRO A 177 8.27 7.66 12.75
C PRO A 177 8.81 6.42 13.50
N THR A 178 9.64 6.65 14.52
CA THR A 178 10.22 5.59 15.36
C THR A 178 9.61 5.54 16.76
N GLY A 179 8.91 6.60 17.17
CA GLY A 179 8.43 6.80 18.54
C GLY A 179 9.50 7.27 19.52
N GLN A 180 10.75 7.49 19.08
CA GLN A 180 11.82 8.06 19.91
C GLN A 180 11.84 9.59 19.85
N ASP A 181 11.87 10.11 18.62
CA ASP A 181 11.88 11.54 18.31
C ASP A 181 10.82 11.81 17.22
N ASP A 182 10.34 13.05 17.16
CA ASP A 182 9.46 13.47 16.07
C ASP A 182 10.24 13.51 14.75
N PRO A 183 9.67 13.01 13.64
CA PRO A 183 10.29 13.11 12.33
C PRO A 183 10.57 14.58 11.96
N PRO A 184 11.66 14.84 11.21
CA PRO A 184 11.89 16.17 10.68
C PRO A 184 10.78 16.56 9.69
N VAL A 185 10.51 17.86 9.57
CA VAL A 185 9.60 18.35 8.54
C VAL A 185 10.22 18.27 7.15
N PRO A 186 9.45 17.85 6.13
CA PRO A 186 9.95 17.82 4.77
C PRO A 186 10.12 19.25 4.24
N ASP A 187 11.30 19.56 3.71
CA ASP A 187 11.70 20.93 3.31
C ASP A 187 10.75 21.60 2.31
N TRP A 188 10.01 20.84 1.50
CA TRP A 188 9.03 21.39 0.57
C TRP A 188 7.94 22.21 1.27
N LYS A 189 7.59 21.88 2.53
CA LYS A 189 6.62 22.64 3.33
C LYS A 189 7.13 24.04 3.71
N LEU A 190 8.44 24.26 3.67
CA LEU A 190 9.10 25.53 4.01
C LEU A 190 9.31 26.43 2.79
N ILE A 191 8.92 25.98 1.60
CA ILE A 191 8.99 26.80 0.38
C ILE A 191 7.95 27.92 0.52
N PRO A 192 8.28 29.20 0.24
CA PRO A 192 7.37 30.35 0.42
C PRO A 192 6.02 30.22 -0.30
N TRP A 193 5.92 29.32 -1.28
CA TRP A 193 4.68 29.01 -1.97
C TRP A 193 3.61 28.39 -1.05
N PHE A 194 4.02 27.72 0.04
CA PHE A 194 3.12 27.11 1.01
C PHE A 194 2.82 27.98 2.24
N ASP A 195 3.36 29.20 2.28
CA ASP A 195 3.12 30.14 3.39
C ASP A 195 1.63 30.43 3.55
N GLY A 196 1.12 30.27 4.78
CA GLY A 196 -0.30 30.47 5.09
C GLY A 196 -1.24 29.38 4.57
N HIS A 197 -0.71 28.28 4.03
CA HIS A 197 -1.50 27.14 3.54
C HIS A 197 -1.35 25.87 4.39
N LEU A 198 -0.41 25.85 5.34
CA LEU A 198 -0.23 24.75 6.28
C LEU A 198 -1.35 24.71 7.34
N ALA A 199 -1.54 23.55 7.96
CA ALA A 199 -2.40 23.42 9.13
C ALA A 199 -1.89 24.30 10.28
N ALA A 200 -2.80 24.78 11.14
CA ALA A 200 -2.45 25.71 12.22
C ALA A 200 -1.46 25.12 13.24
N ASP A 201 -1.43 23.80 13.35
CA ASP A 201 -0.57 22.99 14.20
C ASP A 201 0.50 22.21 13.42
N ASP A 202 0.74 22.55 12.15
CA ASP A 202 1.78 21.89 11.35
C ASP A 202 3.17 22.16 11.96
N PRO A 203 3.99 21.12 12.22
CA PRO A 203 5.32 21.29 12.80
C PRO A 203 6.25 22.20 12.00
N ALA A 204 5.98 22.40 10.70
CA ALA A 204 6.79 23.29 9.86
C ALA A 204 6.60 24.78 10.22
N LEU A 205 5.60 25.11 11.04
CA LEU A 205 5.42 26.45 11.61
C LEU A 205 6.32 26.73 12.82
N ASP A 206 6.92 25.70 13.45
CA ASP A 206 7.91 25.87 14.51
C ASP A 206 9.32 25.99 13.92
N PRO A 207 9.99 27.16 14.00
CA PRO A 207 11.34 27.34 13.48
C PRO A 207 12.41 26.53 14.22
N GLN A 208 12.08 25.92 15.38
CA GLN A 208 12.97 25.03 16.12
C GLN A 208 12.83 23.56 15.70
N HIS A 209 11.76 23.19 14.99
CA HIS A 209 11.56 21.83 14.52
C HIS A 209 12.54 21.51 13.37
N PRO A 210 13.30 20.40 13.44
CA PRO A 210 14.29 20.09 12.42
C PRO A 210 13.62 19.82 11.06
N SER A 211 14.27 20.20 9.96
CA SER A 211 13.84 19.85 8.60
C SER A 211 14.82 18.92 7.90
N ALA A 212 14.34 18.20 6.89
CA ALA A 212 15.16 17.33 6.06
C ALA A 212 14.78 17.44 4.57
N PRO A 213 15.74 17.19 3.64
CA PRO A 213 15.46 17.24 2.21
C PRO A 213 14.39 16.25 1.77
N ALA A 214 13.36 16.75 1.08
CA ALA A 214 12.24 15.95 0.56
C ALA A 214 11.70 16.45 -0.79
N THR A 215 12.11 17.64 -1.22
CA THR A 215 11.73 18.22 -2.51
C THR A 215 12.28 17.37 -3.66
N PRO A 216 11.43 16.90 -4.61
CA PRO A 216 11.91 16.13 -5.76
C PRO A 216 12.83 16.95 -6.68
N GLU A 217 13.91 16.33 -7.13
CA GLU A 217 14.80 16.86 -8.18
C GLU A 217 14.54 16.07 -9.48
N PHE A 218 14.38 16.76 -10.61
CA PHE A 218 14.11 16.19 -11.93
C PHE A 218 15.18 16.56 -12.94
#